data_AF-A0A4Z0AXQ8-F1
#
_entry.id   AF-A0A4Z0AXQ8-F1
#
_cell.length_a   1.000
_cell.length_b   1.000
_cell.length_c   1.000
_cell.angle_alpha   90.00
_cell.angle_beta   90.00
_cell.angle_gamma   90.00
#
_symmetry.space_group_name_H-M   'P 1'
#
loop_
_entity.id
_entity.type
_entity.pdbx_description
1 polymer ?
#
loop_
_entity_poly.entity_id
_entity_poly.type
_entity_poly.pdbx_seq_one_letter_code
_entity_poly.pdbx_strand_id
1 'polypeptide(L)'
;MANQSLHLLIEMASQARDVAARALAQSRAAEQQVINQLRTLDQYQQEYRQNLQLELAKDGMSPSALTNYRGFLQSLEEAVARAQKSLERHRKQVAHHQLTWMAQWRKVSSIEALLDRRAQQEQVRVGRMEQRQSDEMASQLRRRAAALPSSLDSGL
;
A
#
# COMPACT_ATOMS: atom_id res chain seq x y z
N MET A 1 -7.46 -18.80 -23.19
CA MET A 1 -6.75 -17.62 -23.74
C MET A 1 -7.04 -16.34 -22.94
N ALA A 2 -8.26 -15.75 -22.98
CA ALA A 2 -8.52 -14.42 -22.38
C ALA A 2 -8.46 -14.31 -20.84
N ASN A 3 -8.59 -15.43 -20.10
CA ASN A 3 -8.47 -15.44 -18.64
C ASN A 3 -6.99 -15.50 -18.20
N GLN A 4 -6.17 -16.29 -18.89
CA GLN A 4 -4.73 -16.39 -18.66
C GLN A 4 -4.01 -15.05 -18.88
N SER A 5 -4.43 -14.27 -19.88
CA SER A 5 -3.87 -12.93 -20.11
C SER A 5 -4.21 -11.93 -19.00
N LEU A 6 -5.39 -12.03 -18.36
CA LEU A 6 -5.74 -11.18 -17.22
C LEU A 6 -4.97 -11.58 -15.96
N HIS A 7 -4.76 -12.89 -15.74
CA HIS A 7 -3.95 -13.39 -14.64
C HIS A 7 -2.48 -12.91 -14.72
N LEU A 8 -1.89 -12.87 -15.92
CA LEU A 8 -0.56 -12.29 -16.11
C LEU A 8 -0.55 -10.77 -15.82
N LEU A 9 -1.58 -10.05 -16.26
CA LEU A 9 -1.68 -8.60 -16.04
C LEU A 9 -1.82 -8.24 -14.57
N ILE A 10 -2.59 -9.01 -13.79
CA ILE A 10 -2.71 -8.78 -12.34
C ILE A 10 -1.39 -9.11 -11.63
N GLU A 11 -0.67 -10.16 -12.05
CA GLU A 11 0.64 -10.49 -11.48
C GLU A 11 1.63 -9.35 -11.71
N MET A 12 1.76 -8.86 -12.94
CA MET A 12 2.62 -7.73 -13.28
C MET A 12 2.22 -6.45 -12.51
N ALA A 13 0.91 -6.16 -12.42
CA ALA A 13 0.43 -4.99 -11.70
C ALA A 13 0.67 -5.11 -10.18
N SER A 14 0.56 -6.32 -9.62
CA SER A 14 0.82 -6.60 -8.21
C SER A 14 2.31 -6.44 -7.90
N GLN A 15 3.19 -6.98 -8.74
CA GLN A 15 4.64 -6.76 -8.61
C GLN A 15 4.98 -5.26 -8.66
N ALA A 16 4.39 -4.50 -9.58
CA ALA A 16 4.59 -3.05 -9.67
C ALA A 16 4.09 -2.31 -8.41
N ARG A 17 2.93 -2.71 -7.87
CA ARG A 17 2.40 -2.20 -6.60
C ARG A 17 3.36 -2.46 -5.44
N ASP A 18 3.91 -3.66 -5.35
CA ASP A 18 4.79 -4.07 -4.25
C ASP A 18 6.16 -3.38 -4.34
N VAL A 19 6.66 -3.14 -5.55
CA VAL A 19 7.83 -2.26 -5.78
C VAL A 19 7.52 -0.83 -5.30
N ALA A 20 6.37 -0.27 -5.69
CA ALA A 20 5.98 1.08 -5.26
C ALA A 20 5.78 1.17 -3.73
N ALA A 21 5.25 0.13 -3.10
CA ALA A 21 5.11 0.05 -1.64
C ALA A 21 6.46 0.06 -0.92
N ARG A 22 7.45 -0.70 -1.43
CA ARG A 22 8.81 -0.69 -0.90
C ARG A 22 9.47 0.68 -1.05
N ALA A 23 9.33 1.33 -2.21
CA ALA A 23 9.86 2.68 -2.42
C ALA A 23 9.22 3.71 -1.46
N LEU A 24 7.90 3.63 -1.24
CA LEU A 24 7.20 4.46 -0.28
C LEU A 24 7.74 4.24 1.15
N ALA A 25 7.88 2.98 1.58
CA ALA A 25 8.40 2.64 2.89
C ALA A 25 9.82 3.19 3.10
N GLN A 26 10.71 3.01 2.12
CA GLN A 26 12.07 3.57 2.15
C GLN A 26 12.07 5.09 2.24
N SER A 27 11.22 5.78 1.46
CA SER A 27 11.14 7.25 1.54
C SER A 27 10.62 7.76 2.88
N ARG A 28 9.67 7.06 3.51
CA ARG A 28 9.18 7.39 4.86
C ARG A 28 10.24 7.17 5.92
N ALA A 29 11.02 6.09 5.81
CA ALA A 29 12.15 5.84 6.71
C ALA A 29 13.20 6.97 6.60
N ALA A 30 13.52 7.40 5.38
CA ALA A 30 14.45 8.51 5.15
C ALA A 30 13.91 9.85 5.69
N GLU A 31 12.60 10.14 5.51
CA GLU A 31 11.97 11.31 6.12
C GLU A 31 12.11 11.27 7.66
N GLN A 32 11.81 10.12 8.27
CA GLN A 32 11.89 9.94 9.71
C GLN A 32 13.31 10.12 10.26
N GLN A 33 14.32 9.67 9.52
CA GLN A 33 15.72 9.90 9.88
C GLN A 33 16.05 11.39 9.97
N VAL A 34 15.59 12.21 9.01
CA VAL A 34 15.81 13.66 9.02
C VAL A 34 15.02 14.33 10.16
N ILE A 35 13.80 13.88 10.44
CA ILE A 35 13.02 14.36 11.60
C ILE A 35 13.77 14.10 12.90
N ASN A 36 14.33 12.89 13.05
CA ASN A 36 15.11 12.54 14.23
C ASN A 36 16.37 13.40 14.34
N GLN A 37 17.07 13.64 13.23
CA GLN A 37 18.23 14.53 13.20
C GLN A 37 17.87 15.95 13.65
N LEU A 38 16.74 16.51 13.19
CA LEU A 38 16.26 17.82 13.63
C LEU A 38 15.96 17.84 15.12
N ARG A 39 15.33 16.79 15.67
CA ARG A 39 15.08 16.67 17.10
C ARG A 39 16.38 16.65 17.90
N THR A 40 17.37 15.90 17.43
CA THR A 40 18.69 15.85 18.07
C THR A 40 19.37 17.22 18.05
N LEU A 41 19.31 17.94 16.93
CA LEU A 41 19.88 19.30 16.84
C LEU A 41 19.19 20.29 17.81
N ASP A 42 17.88 20.18 17.99
CA ASP A 42 17.12 20.99 18.94
C ASP A 42 17.50 20.68 20.40
N GLN A 43 17.62 19.39 20.75
CA GLN A 43 18.10 18.96 22.06
C GLN A 43 19.51 19.49 22.34
N TYR A 44 20.44 19.32 21.40
CA TYR A 44 21.79 19.86 21.52
C TYR A 44 21.79 21.38 21.71
N GLN A 45 20.92 22.12 21.01
CA GLN A 45 20.82 23.56 21.18
C GLN A 45 20.39 23.94 22.61
N GLN A 46 19.41 23.23 23.16
CA GLN A 46 18.89 23.48 24.51
C GLN A 46 19.94 23.17 25.58
N GLU A 47 20.57 22.00 25.50
CA GLU A 47 21.65 21.59 26.41
C GLU A 47 22.82 22.58 26.38
N TYR A 48 23.22 22.99 25.17
CA TYR A 48 24.32 23.93 25.01
C TYR A 48 24.01 25.32 25.58
N ARG A 49 22.77 25.81 25.42
CA ARG A 49 22.31 27.08 26.03
C ARG A 49 22.28 27.01 27.57
N GLN A 50 21.86 25.88 28.14
CA GLN A 50 21.86 25.69 29.59
C GLN A 50 23.27 25.69 30.17
N ASN A 51 24.20 24.96 29.53
CA ASN A 51 25.61 24.94 29.94
C ASN A 51 26.22 26.35 29.93
N LEU A 52 25.91 27.14 28.89
CA LEU A 52 26.36 28.52 28.80
C LEU A 52 25.84 29.41 29.93
N GLN A 53 24.55 29.29 30.27
CA GLN A 53 23.97 30.06 31.38
C GLN A 53 24.63 29.73 32.71
N LEU A 54 24.94 28.45 32.95
CA LEU A 54 25.65 28.02 34.16
C LEU A 54 27.07 28.58 34.22
N GLU A 55 27.77 28.65 33.10
CA GLU A 55 29.14 29.16 33.02
C GLU A 55 29.18 30.69 33.22
N LEU A 56 28.24 31.42 32.63
CA LEU A 56 28.06 32.87 32.84
C LEU A 56 27.72 33.20 34.29
N ALA A 57 26.94 32.37 34.98
CA ALA A 57 26.51 32.60 36.36
C ALA A 57 27.61 32.38 37.41
N LYS A 58 28.68 31.64 37.09
CA LYS A 58 29.75 31.30 38.04
C LYS A 58 30.90 32.30 38.05
N ASP A 59 31.57 32.51 36.92
CA ASP A 59 32.84 33.27 36.86
C ASP A 59 32.87 34.35 35.77
N GLY A 60 31.76 34.55 35.05
CA GLY A 60 31.75 35.36 33.83
C GLY A 60 32.49 34.69 32.67
N MET A 61 32.23 35.14 31.44
CA MET A 61 32.75 34.48 30.24
C MET A 61 33.97 35.21 29.66
N SER A 62 35.01 34.45 29.31
CA SER A 62 36.16 35.00 28.58
C SER A 62 35.77 35.44 27.16
N PRO A 63 36.43 36.45 26.56
CA PRO A 63 36.16 36.87 25.19
C PRO A 63 36.33 35.75 24.14
N SER A 64 37.24 34.81 24.38
CA SER A 64 37.46 33.64 23.52
C SER A 64 36.30 32.64 23.60
N ALA A 65 35.79 32.37 24.80
CA ALA A 65 34.61 31.52 25.00
C ALA A 65 33.37 32.11 24.31
N LEU A 66 33.18 33.43 24.39
CA LEU A 66 32.09 34.12 23.71
C LEU A 66 32.19 34.04 22.17
N THR A 67 33.41 34.08 21.63
CA THR A 67 33.65 33.96 20.18
C THR A 67 33.37 32.53 19.71
N ASN A 68 33.87 31.53 20.43
CA ASN A 68 33.61 30.11 20.13
C ASN A 68 32.12 29.80 20.17
N TYR A 69 31.41 30.35 21.17
CA TYR A 69 29.96 30.22 21.30
C TYR A 69 29.21 30.70 20.06
N ARG A 70 29.53 31.91 19.57
CA ARG A 70 28.89 32.48 18.38
C ARG A 70 29.17 31.63 17.13
N GLY A 71 30.41 31.16 16.97
CA GLY A 71 30.78 30.30 15.84
C GLY A 71 30.03 28.97 15.85
N PHE A 72 29.91 28.33 17.01
CA PHE A 72 29.14 27.09 17.14
C PHE A 72 27.65 27.30 16.86
N LEU A 73 27.04 28.35 17.42
CA LEU A 73 25.63 28.68 17.15
C LEU A 73 25.37 28.86 15.65
N GLN A 74 26.24 29.60 14.95
CA GLN A 74 26.10 29.78 13.51
C GLN A 74 26.16 28.42 12.78
N SER A 75 27.12 27.55 13.13
CA SER A 75 27.23 26.23 12.51
C SER A 75 25.99 25.35 12.76
N LEU A 76 25.36 25.49 13.93
CA LEU A 76 24.17 24.76 14.32
C LEU A 76 22.94 25.26 13.57
N GLU A 77 22.77 26.59 13.44
CA GLU A 77 21.71 27.20 12.64
C GLU A 77 21.80 26.77 11.17
N GLU A 78 23.01 26.76 10.61
CA GLU A 78 23.24 26.27 9.26
C GLU A 78 22.90 24.77 9.12
N ALA A 79 23.24 23.95 10.12
CA ALA A 79 22.90 22.53 10.13
C ALA A 79 21.38 22.31 10.20
N VAL A 80 20.67 23.07 11.03
CA VAL A 80 19.20 23.03 11.12
C VAL A 80 18.58 23.44 9.80
N ALA A 81 19.04 24.54 9.18
CA ALA A 81 18.54 24.99 7.88
C ALA A 81 18.75 23.92 6.79
N ARG A 82 19.92 23.28 6.75
CA ARG A 82 20.19 22.15 5.83
C ARG A 82 19.25 20.98 6.07
N ALA A 83 19.04 20.59 7.33
CA ALA A 83 18.16 19.48 7.69
C ALA A 83 16.69 19.78 7.37
N GLN A 84 16.20 21.00 7.62
CA GLN A 84 14.86 21.44 7.25
C GLN A 84 14.62 21.39 5.73
N LYS A 85 15.58 21.90 4.94
CA LYS A 85 15.52 21.80 3.47
C LYS A 85 15.53 20.35 3.02
N SER A 86 16.31 19.50 3.67
CA SER A 86 16.30 18.06 3.38
C SER A 86 14.95 17.42 3.70
N LEU A 87 14.35 17.76 4.84
CA LEU A 87 13.04 17.27 5.25
C LEU A 87 11.96 17.61 4.21
N GLU A 88 11.96 18.85 3.69
CA GLU A 88 11.03 19.26 2.64
C GLU A 88 11.18 18.40 1.37
N ARG A 89 12.42 18.10 0.96
CA ARG A 89 12.68 17.19 -0.18
C ARG A 89 12.16 15.78 0.08
N HIS A 90 12.41 15.23 1.27
CA HIS A 90 11.91 13.90 1.63
C HIS A 90 10.38 13.85 1.69
N ARG A 91 9.72 14.89 2.21
CA ARG A 91 8.25 15.00 2.18
C ARG A 91 7.69 14.98 0.78
N LYS A 92 8.29 15.75 -0.14
CA LYS A 92 7.93 15.73 -1.57
C LYS A 92 8.12 14.34 -2.17
N GLN A 93 9.21 13.64 -1.84
CA GLN A 93 9.46 12.27 -2.30
C GLN A 93 8.41 11.28 -1.76
N VAL A 94 8.07 11.35 -0.48
CA VAL A 94 7.03 10.51 0.14
C VAL A 94 5.69 10.74 -0.54
N ALA A 95 5.30 12.01 -0.75
CA ALA A 95 4.07 12.34 -1.45
C ALA A 95 4.04 11.76 -2.87
N HIS A 96 5.14 11.89 -3.61
CA HIS A 96 5.27 11.30 -4.95
C HIS A 96 5.13 9.77 -4.94
N HIS A 97 5.87 9.07 -4.06
CA HIS A 97 5.76 7.62 -3.96
C HIS A 97 4.38 7.15 -3.50
N GLN A 98 3.70 7.92 -2.65
CA GLN A 98 2.35 7.63 -2.22
C GLN A 98 1.37 7.69 -3.39
N LEU A 99 1.46 8.71 -4.25
CA LEU A 99 0.64 8.81 -5.46
C LEU A 99 0.90 7.63 -6.42
N THR A 100 2.17 7.27 -6.63
CA THR A 100 2.57 6.13 -7.47
C THR A 100 2.00 4.82 -6.92
N TRP A 101 2.15 4.58 -5.61
CA TRP A 101 1.59 3.38 -4.97
C TRP A 101 0.06 3.31 -5.09
N MET A 102 -0.64 4.43 -4.85
CA MET A 102 -2.10 4.49 -5.01
C MET A 102 -2.54 4.25 -6.46
N ALA A 103 -1.78 4.71 -7.45
CA ALA A 103 -2.07 4.44 -8.86
C ALA A 103 -1.94 2.95 -9.19
N GLN A 104 -0.87 2.28 -8.72
CA GLN A 104 -0.70 0.83 -8.93
C GLN A 104 -1.77 0.02 -8.19
N TRP A 105 -2.09 0.41 -6.95
CA TRP A 105 -3.16 -0.23 -6.19
C TRP A 105 -4.51 -0.15 -6.94
N ARG A 106 -4.89 1.02 -7.44
CA ARG A 106 -6.12 1.18 -8.24
C ARG A 106 -6.12 0.30 -9.49
N LYS A 107 -4.98 0.17 -10.17
CA LYS A 107 -4.84 -0.69 -11.35
C LYS A 107 -5.10 -2.16 -10.98
N VAL A 108 -4.47 -2.66 -9.92
CA VAL A 108 -4.68 -4.03 -9.42
C VAL A 108 -6.15 -4.26 -9.09
N SER A 109 -6.75 -3.39 -8.27
CA SER A 109 -8.15 -3.53 -7.85
C SER A 109 -9.14 -3.48 -9.03
N SER A 110 -8.85 -2.69 -10.06
CA SER A 110 -9.70 -2.66 -11.26
C SER A 110 -9.66 -3.98 -12.04
N ILE A 111 -8.51 -4.65 -12.08
CA ILE A 111 -8.36 -5.94 -12.77
C ILE A 111 -9.00 -7.05 -11.94
N GLU A 112 -8.82 -7.04 -10.61
CA GLU A 112 -9.50 -7.94 -9.67
C GLU A 112 -11.01 -7.88 -9.84
N ALA A 113 -11.60 -6.68 -9.81
CA ALA A 113 -13.03 -6.51 -9.99
C ALA A 113 -13.55 -7.03 -11.35
N LEU A 114 -12.76 -6.91 -12.42
CA LEU A 114 -13.10 -7.47 -13.73
C LEU A 114 -13.04 -9.00 -13.75
N LEU A 115 -12.06 -9.60 -13.08
CA LEU A 115 -11.94 -11.05 -12.94
C LEU A 115 -13.12 -11.62 -12.14
N ASP A 116 -13.45 -11.01 -11.01
CA ASP A 116 -14.57 -11.43 -10.16
C ASP A 116 -15.90 -11.40 -10.93
N ARG A 117 -16.15 -10.32 -11.67
CA ARG A 117 -17.36 -10.21 -12.52
C ARG A 117 -17.41 -11.31 -13.57
N ARG A 118 -16.28 -11.65 -14.20
CA ARG A 118 -16.24 -12.73 -15.20
C ARG A 118 -16.47 -14.10 -14.57
N ALA A 119 -15.89 -14.36 -13.40
CA ALA A 119 -16.11 -15.59 -12.66
C ALA A 119 -17.59 -15.78 -12.31
N GLN A 120 -18.26 -14.73 -11.83
CA GLN A 120 -19.70 -14.74 -11.55
C GLN A 120 -20.54 -15.00 -12.81
N GLN A 121 -20.20 -14.36 -13.93
CA GLN A 121 -20.91 -14.57 -15.20
C GLN A 121 -20.77 -16.01 -15.71
N GLU A 122 -19.58 -16.59 -15.61
CA GLU A 122 -19.37 -17.98 -16.02
C GLU A 122 -20.10 -18.96 -15.09
N GLN A 123 -20.10 -18.72 -13.78
CA GLN A 123 -20.84 -19.54 -12.82
C GLN A 123 -22.35 -19.54 -13.12
N VAL A 124 -22.93 -18.38 -13.43
CA VAL A 124 -24.33 -18.27 -13.86
C VAL A 124 -24.57 -19.00 -15.18
N ARG A 125 -23.64 -18.92 -16.13
CA ARG A 125 -23.75 -19.61 -17.42
C ARG A 125 -23.72 -21.12 -17.25
N VAL A 126 -22.78 -21.64 -16.47
CA VAL A 126 -22.65 -23.07 -16.15
C VAL A 126 -23.89 -23.58 -15.43
N GLY A 127 -24.36 -22.89 -14.39
CA GLY A 127 -25.58 -23.29 -13.68
C GLY A 127 -26.82 -23.36 -14.58
N ARG A 128 -26.97 -22.42 -15.53
CA ARG A 128 -28.06 -22.49 -16.53
C ARG A 128 -27.92 -23.68 -17.47
N MET A 129 -26.70 -24.07 -17.86
CA MET A 129 -26.46 -25.22 -18.71
C MET A 129 -26.74 -26.54 -17.96
N GLU A 130 -26.32 -26.64 -16.71
CA GLU A 130 -26.58 -27.80 -15.85
C GLU A 130 -28.07 -27.99 -15.57
N GLN A 131 -28.78 -26.90 -15.28
CA GLN A 131 -30.24 -26.93 -15.10
C GLN A 131 -30.95 -27.45 -16.34
N ARG A 132 -30.61 -26.94 -17.53
CA ARG A 132 -31.19 -27.40 -18.80
C ARG A 132 -30.95 -28.89 -19.04
N GLN A 133 -29.73 -29.38 -18.81
CA GLN A 133 -29.41 -30.80 -18.97
C GLN A 133 -30.20 -31.67 -17.99
N SER A 134 -30.35 -31.22 -16.75
CA SER A 134 -31.17 -31.92 -15.74
C SER A 134 -32.64 -31.99 -16.15
N ASP A 135 -33.22 -30.88 -16.61
CA ASP A 135 -34.60 -30.81 -17.08
C ASP A 135 -34.84 -31.71 -18.29
N GLU A 136 -33.89 -31.76 -19.23
CA GLU A 136 -33.93 -32.65 -20.38
C GLU A 136 -33.93 -34.12 -19.96
N MET A 137 -33.01 -34.53 -19.07
CA MET A 137 -32.97 -35.90 -18.55
C MET A 137 -34.27 -36.27 -17.81
N ALA A 138 -34.78 -35.38 -16.96
CA ALA A 138 -36.06 -35.58 -16.26
C ALA A 138 -37.23 -35.70 -17.25
N SER A 139 -37.24 -34.92 -18.33
CA SER A 139 -38.25 -35.01 -19.39
C SER A 139 -38.17 -36.35 -20.15
N GLN A 140 -36.96 -36.85 -20.41
CA GLN A 140 -36.74 -38.13 -21.11
C GLN A 140 -37.17 -39.31 -20.24
N LEU A 141 -36.83 -39.30 -18.94
CA LEU A 141 -37.28 -40.31 -17.99
C LEU A 141 -38.80 -40.34 -17.88
N ARG A 142 -39.46 -39.19 -17.78
CA ARG A 142 -40.93 -39.10 -17.78
C ARG A 142 -41.55 -39.64 -19.07
N ARG A 143 -40.99 -39.29 -20.23
CA ARG A 143 -41.44 -39.82 -21.53
C ARG A 143 -41.30 -41.34 -21.63
N ARG A 144 -40.20 -41.90 -21.12
CA ARG A 144 -39.99 -43.36 -21.07
C ARG A 144 -40.97 -44.06 -20.13
N ALA A 145 -41.20 -43.51 -18.94
CA ALA A 145 -42.16 -44.05 -17.99
C ALA A 145 -43.59 -44.06 -18.54
N ALA A 146 -43.98 -43.00 -19.26
CA ALA A 146 -45.29 -42.92 -19.92
C ALA A 146 -45.43 -43.85 -21.15
N ALA A 147 -44.32 -44.29 -21.75
CA ALA A 147 -44.31 -45.17 -22.92
C ALA A 147 -44.28 -46.67 -22.58
N LEU A 148 -44.08 -47.05 -21.31
CA LEU A 148 -44.22 -48.44 -20.84
C LEU A 148 -45.72 -48.77 -20.66
N PRO A 149 -46.30 -49.70 -21.44
CA PRO A 149 -47.69 -50.09 -21.27
C PRO A 149 -47.89 -50.75 -19.90
N SER A 150 -48.96 -50.39 -19.19
CA SER A 150 -49.31 -51.01 -17.90
C SER A 150 -49.86 -52.42 -18.15
N SER A 151 -48.98 -53.40 -18.32
CA SER A 151 -49.36 -54.81 -18.38
C SER A 151 -49.45 -55.39 -16.97
N LEU A 152 -50.42 -54.89 -16.20
CA LEU A 152 -50.91 -55.51 -14.97
C LEU A 152 -52.40 -55.18 -14.84
N ASP A 153 -53.23 -55.88 -15.61
CA ASP A 153 -54.54 -56.27 -15.12
C ASP A 153 -54.76 -57.75 -15.43
N SER A 154 -54.61 -58.54 -14.37
CA SER A 154 -54.97 -59.94 -14.28
C SER A 154 -56.33 -59.97 -13.58
N GLY A 155 -57.40 -60.41 -14.25
CA GLY A 155 -58.69 -60.50 -13.58
C GLY A 155 -59.83 -61.06 -14.41
N LEU A 156 -60.04 -62.38 -14.25
CA LEU A 156 -61.27 -63.18 -14.45
C LEU A 156 -61.80 -63.40 -15.88
#